data_AF-A0A820PVE2-F1
#
_entry.id   AF-A0A820PVE2-F1
#
_cell.length_a   1.000
_cell.length_b   1.000
_cell.length_c   1.000
_cell.angle_alpha   90.00
_cell.angle_beta   90.00
_cell.angle_gamma   90.00
#
_symmetry.space_group_name_H-M   'P 1'
#
loop_
_entity.id
_entity.type
_entity.pdbx_description
1 polymer ?
#
loop_
_entity_poly.entity_id
_entity_poly.type
_entity_poly.pdbx_seq_one_letter_code
_entity_poly.pdbx_strand_id
1 'polypeptide(L)'
;EASRFRFNEAASKNKQMMSRGFKPRSTGSLAGYFENEFKLLPGSYIDPIQMRRRARMEEKKKNIVNKPFVSMYRARSPEGQGSFFGTIGGPVYDLDPSKQKYRDIEKPPPEKTNFKINPSKKGTGYG
;
A
#
# COMPACT_ATOMS: atom_id res chain seq x y z
N GLU A 1 9.20 84.68 -11.79
CA GLU A 1 8.05 84.24 -12.61
C GLU A 1 8.19 82.76 -12.92
N ALA A 2 7.29 81.92 -12.41
CA ALA A 2 7.27 80.50 -12.75
C ALA A 2 6.68 80.32 -14.16
N SER A 3 7.34 79.56 -15.02
CA SER A 3 6.99 79.36 -16.43
C SER A 3 5.54 78.89 -16.61
N ARG A 4 4.80 79.54 -17.51
CA ARG A 4 3.40 79.21 -17.88
C ARG A 4 3.26 77.87 -18.62
N PHE A 5 4.35 77.29 -19.11
CA PHE A 5 4.34 76.01 -19.81
C PHE A 5 4.57 74.86 -18.83
N ARG A 6 3.50 74.13 -18.51
CA ARG A 6 3.56 72.86 -17.79
C ARG A 6 3.96 71.76 -18.77
N PHE A 7 5.21 71.30 -18.70
CA PHE A 7 5.65 70.15 -19.46
C PHE A 7 4.85 68.89 -19.05
N ASN A 8 4.36 68.15 -20.05
CA ASN A 8 3.67 66.86 -19.89
C ASN A 8 2.41 66.88 -19.00
N GLU A 9 1.49 67.79 -19.29
CA GLU A 9 0.21 67.95 -18.59
C GLU A 9 -0.68 66.69 -18.61
N ALA A 10 -0.52 65.82 -19.62
CA ALA A 10 -1.23 64.54 -19.69
C ALA A 10 -0.74 63.53 -18.64
N ALA A 11 0.52 63.60 -18.21
CA ALA A 11 1.06 62.70 -17.19
C ALA A 11 0.58 63.03 -15.77
N SER A 12 0.23 64.30 -15.50
CA SER A 12 -0.27 64.71 -14.18
C SER A 12 -1.76 64.42 -13.96
N LYS A 13 -2.53 64.26 -15.04
CA LYS A 13 -4.00 64.11 -14.98
C LYS A 13 -4.49 62.66 -14.96
N ASN A 14 -3.65 61.70 -15.29
CA ASN A 14 -4.04 60.30 -15.49
C ASN A 14 -3.60 59.37 -14.35
N LYS A 15 -4.22 58.19 -14.28
CA LYS A 15 -3.89 57.15 -13.30
C LYS A 15 -2.46 56.65 -13.51
N GLN A 16 -1.66 56.67 -12.44
CA GLN A 16 -0.30 56.16 -12.46
C GLN A 16 -0.26 54.62 -12.40
N MET A 17 0.88 54.06 -12.82
CA MET A 17 1.15 52.63 -12.70
C MET A 17 1.16 52.22 -11.24
N MET A 18 0.42 51.16 -10.90
CA MET A 18 0.38 50.64 -9.54
C MET A 18 1.59 49.73 -9.30
N SER A 19 2.55 50.17 -8.49
CA SER A 19 3.59 49.28 -7.96
C SER A 19 3.02 48.48 -6.79
N ARG A 20 3.16 47.16 -6.81
CA ARG A 20 2.84 46.33 -5.64
C ARG A 20 4.00 46.38 -4.64
N GLY A 21 3.66 46.48 -3.35
CA GLY A 21 4.64 46.33 -2.27
C GLY A 21 5.06 44.88 -2.06
N PHE A 22 6.18 44.70 -1.36
CA PHE A 22 6.66 43.38 -0.94
C PHE A 22 5.71 42.75 0.08
N LYS A 23 5.33 41.49 -0.13
CA LYS A 23 4.58 40.70 0.84
C LYS A 23 5.52 39.71 1.53
N PRO A 24 5.61 39.71 2.87
CA PRO A 24 6.42 38.72 3.57
C PRO A 24 5.87 37.31 3.32
N ARG A 25 6.77 36.32 3.28
CA ARG A 25 6.38 34.91 3.19
C ARG A 25 5.69 34.52 4.50
N SER A 26 4.56 33.83 4.39
CA SER A 26 3.81 33.32 5.54
C SER A 26 3.45 31.85 5.34
N THR A 27 3.31 31.13 6.46
CA THR A 27 2.81 29.76 6.46
C THR A 27 1.32 29.79 6.14
N GLY A 28 0.91 29.15 5.05
CA GLY A 28 -0.50 29.04 4.63
C GLY A 28 -0.97 30.02 3.55
N SER A 29 -0.13 30.93 3.06
CA SER A 29 -0.46 31.80 1.91
C SER A 29 0.66 31.83 0.86
N LEU A 30 0.29 31.66 -0.41
CA LEU A 30 1.22 31.76 -1.54
C LEU A 30 1.53 33.21 -1.95
N ALA A 31 0.87 34.21 -1.35
CA ALA A 31 0.97 35.61 -1.76
C ALA A 31 2.37 36.24 -1.61
N GLY A 32 3.26 35.63 -0.82
CA GLY A 32 4.67 36.04 -0.67
C GLY A 32 5.65 35.21 -1.51
N TYR A 33 5.17 34.24 -2.29
CA TYR A 33 5.96 33.41 -3.18
C TYR A 33 5.79 33.89 -4.63
N PHE A 34 6.75 33.53 -5.50
CA PHE A 34 6.68 33.88 -6.92
C PHE A 34 5.67 33.04 -7.68
N GLU A 35 5.46 31.79 -7.25
CA GLU A 35 4.47 30.90 -7.84
C GLU A 35 3.11 31.12 -7.18
N ASN A 36 2.07 31.29 -8.00
CA ASN A 36 0.70 31.47 -7.53
C ASN A 36 0.05 30.15 -7.08
N GLU A 37 0.60 29.02 -7.52
CA GLU A 37 0.05 27.69 -7.29
C GLU A 37 1.13 26.79 -6.67
N PHE A 38 0.72 25.98 -5.69
CA PHE A 38 1.59 24.99 -5.10
C PHE A 38 1.60 23.72 -5.97
N LYS A 39 2.73 23.45 -6.63
CA LYS A 39 2.90 22.23 -7.42
C LYS A 39 3.19 21.05 -6.50
N LEU A 40 2.15 20.27 -6.19
CA LEU A 40 2.33 18.95 -5.59
C LEU A 40 2.97 18.02 -6.62
N LEU A 41 4.04 17.33 -6.25
CA LEU A 41 4.55 16.21 -7.04
C LEU A 41 3.48 15.10 -7.02
N PRO A 42 2.93 14.69 -8.18
CA PRO A 42 1.97 13.61 -8.21
C PRO A 42 2.70 12.29 -7.93
N GLY A 43 2.70 11.87 -6.68
CA GLY A 43 3.14 10.54 -6.27
C GLY A 43 1.99 9.82 -5.60
N SER A 44 1.55 8.68 -6.15
CA SER A 44 0.68 7.79 -5.37
C SER A 44 1.50 7.22 -4.22
N TYR A 45 1.00 7.31 -3.00
CA TYR A 45 1.60 6.60 -1.88
C TYR A 45 1.53 5.09 -2.15
N ILE A 46 2.66 4.48 -2.51
CA ILE A 46 2.76 3.04 -2.74
C ILE A 46 3.28 2.42 -1.45
N ASP A 47 2.46 1.57 -0.82
CA ASP A 47 2.91 0.76 0.31
C ASP A 47 3.61 -0.53 -0.21
N PRO A 48 4.94 -0.66 -0.03
CA PRO A 48 5.68 -1.83 -0.48
C PRO A 48 5.25 -3.11 0.24
N ILE A 49 4.74 -3.02 1.47
CA ILE A 49 4.25 -4.17 2.24
C ILE A 49 2.97 -4.69 1.63
N GLN A 50 2.04 -3.79 1.30
CA GLN A 50 0.79 -4.14 0.62
C GLN A 50 1.08 -4.79 -0.74
N MET A 51 2.04 -4.26 -1.49
CA MET A 51 2.45 -4.81 -2.79
C MET A 51 3.01 -6.23 -2.66
N ARG A 52 3.97 -6.46 -1.75
CA ARG A 52 4.54 -7.79 -1.49
C ARG A 52 3.47 -8.79 -1.05
N ARG A 53 2.50 -8.34 -0.23
CA ARG A 53 1.39 -9.19 0.22
C ARG A 53 0.51 -9.61 -0.95
N ARG A 54 0.16 -8.69 -1.85
CA ARG A 54 -0.62 -9.00 -3.07
C ARG A 54 0.11 -9.99 -3.96
N ALA A 55 1.40 -9.75 -4.24
CA ALA A 55 2.22 -10.65 -5.05
C ALA A 55 2.24 -12.08 -4.49
N ARG A 56 2.48 -12.24 -3.18
CA ARG A 56 2.47 -13.55 -2.52
C ARG A 56 1.10 -14.27 -2.66
N MET A 57 0.00 -13.53 -2.54
CA MET A 57 -1.34 -14.10 -2.68
C MET A 57 -1.64 -14.53 -4.11
N GLU A 58 -1.18 -13.78 -5.10
CA GLU A 58 -1.31 -14.12 -6.52
C GLU A 58 -0.46 -15.35 -6.89
N GLU A 59 0.78 -15.43 -6.41
CA GLU A 59 1.63 -16.61 -6.57
C GLU A 59 1.02 -17.84 -5.90
N LYS A 60 0.48 -17.69 -4.68
CA LYS A 60 -0.21 -18.78 -4.00
C LYS A 60 -1.39 -19.30 -4.82
N LYS A 61 -2.18 -18.43 -5.44
CA LYS A 61 -3.32 -18.83 -6.29
C LYS A 61 -2.88 -19.67 -7.50
N LYS A 62 -1.70 -19.41 -8.08
CA LYS A 62 -1.15 -20.21 -9.19
C LYS A 62 -0.85 -21.65 -8.79
N ASN A 63 -0.57 -21.88 -7.50
CA ASN A 63 -0.19 -23.20 -6.96
C ASN A 63 -1.36 -24.01 -6.40
N ILE A 64 -2.60 -23.49 -6.43
CA ILE A 64 -3.80 -24.22 -5.99
C ILE A 64 -4.40 -24.93 -7.20
N VAL A 65 -3.75 -26.01 -7.65
CA VAL A 65 -4.45 -27.04 -8.41
C VAL A 65 -4.99 -28.02 -7.37
N ASN A 66 -6.26 -28.44 -7.47
CA ASN A 66 -6.87 -29.48 -6.61
C ASN A 66 -6.25 -30.88 -6.79
N LYS A 67 -5.11 -30.96 -7.48
CA LYS A 67 -4.41 -32.20 -7.77
C LYS A 67 -3.15 -32.19 -6.90
N PRO A 68 -2.93 -33.23 -6.06
CA PRO A 68 -1.70 -33.34 -5.31
C PRO A 68 -0.51 -33.25 -6.26
N PHE A 69 0.55 -32.55 -5.84
CA PHE A 69 1.79 -32.52 -6.60
C PHE A 69 2.33 -33.95 -6.70
N VAL A 70 2.15 -34.57 -7.86
CA VAL A 70 2.75 -35.86 -8.19
C VAL A 70 3.97 -35.54 -9.04
N SER A 71 5.15 -35.96 -8.59
CA SER A 71 6.40 -35.86 -9.35
C SER A 71 6.33 -36.77 -10.60
N MET A 72 5.62 -36.35 -11.64
CA MET A 72 5.39 -37.13 -12.87
C MET A 72 6.60 -37.19 -13.82
N TYR A 73 7.84 -37.14 -13.31
CA TYR A 73 9.01 -37.12 -14.17
C TYR A 73 9.55 -38.51 -14.54
N ARG A 74 9.15 -39.60 -13.86
CA ARG A 74 9.61 -40.97 -14.13
C ARG A 74 8.55 -42.04 -13.83
N ALA A 75 8.75 -43.24 -14.39
CA ALA A 75 8.08 -44.45 -13.93
C ALA A 75 8.30 -44.61 -12.42
N ARG A 76 7.21 -44.83 -11.69
CA ARG A 76 7.22 -44.86 -10.22
C ARG A 76 7.94 -46.12 -9.75
N SER A 77 9.12 -45.94 -9.18
CA SER A 77 9.87 -47.04 -8.57
C SER A 77 9.22 -47.42 -7.24
N PRO A 78 9.33 -48.68 -6.82
CA PRO A 78 8.96 -49.08 -5.48
C PRO A 78 9.92 -48.43 -4.45
N GLU A 79 9.49 -47.34 -3.81
CA GLU A 79 10.32 -46.46 -2.95
C GLU A 79 10.55 -47.00 -1.52
N GLY A 80 10.39 -48.31 -1.29
CA GLY A 80 10.61 -48.94 0.01
C GLY A 80 9.38 -48.98 0.93
N GLN A 81 9.56 -49.54 2.12
CA GLN A 81 8.49 -49.71 3.11
C GLN A 81 8.00 -48.34 3.61
N GLY A 82 6.68 -48.10 3.56
CA GLY A 82 6.06 -46.86 4.05
C GLY A 82 5.65 -45.85 2.97
N SER A 83 5.84 -46.14 1.68
CA SER A 83 5.31 -45.34 0.56
C SER A 83 4.07 -45.98 -0.07
N PHE A 84 3.19 -45.18 -0.70
CA PHE A 84 2.01 -45.68 -1.43
C PHE A 84 2.37 -46.73 -2.47
N PHE A 85 3.52 -46.62 -3.14
CA PHE A 85 3.90 -47.59 -4.17
C PHE A 85 4.52 -48.89 -3.60
N GLY A 86 4.89 -48.89 -2.30
CA GLY A 86 5.37 -50.05 -1.55
C GLY A 86 6.52 -50.83 -2.21
N THR A 87 6.94 -51.94 -1.61
CA THR A 87 7.75 -52.98 -2.28
C THR A 87 6.97 -54.30 -2.30
N ILE A 88 7.11 -55.06 -3.39
CA ILE A 88 6.66 -56.45 -3.63
C ILE A 88 5.13 -56.67 -3.64
N GLY A 89 4.33 -55.95 -2.85
CA GLY A 89 2.87 -56.14 -2.72
C GLY A 89 1.97 -55.26 -3.60
N GLY A 90 2.55 -54.37 -4.42
CA GLY A 90 1.77 -53.35 -5.15
C GLY A 90 1.36 -52.16 -4.27
N PRO A 91 0.50 -51.26 -4.77
CA PRO A 91 0.20 -50.01 -4.09
C PRO A 91 -0.65 -50.19 -2.83
N VAL A 92 -0.24 -49.52 -1.74
CA VAL A 92 -0.93 -49.50 -0.44
C VAL A 92 -1.88 -48.30 -0.40
N TYR A 93 -3.18 -48.55 -0.64
CA TYR A 93 -4.20 -47.51 -0.80
C TYR A 93 -4.46 -46.62 0.43
N ASP A 94 -4.01 -47.03 1.62
CA ASP A 94 -4.10 -46.21 2.84
C ASP A 94 -3.08 -45.07 2.86
N LEU A 95 -1.99 -45.22 2.12
CA LEU A 95 -0.93 -44.21 1.96
C LEU A 95 -1.16 -43.32 0.72
N ASP A 96 -2.34 -43.42 0.10
CA ASP A 96 -2.66 -42.73 -1.15
C ASP A 96 -2.64 -41.20 -0.95
N PRO A 97 -1.72 -40.48 -1.63
CA PRO A 97 -1.63 -39.02 -1.52
C PRO A 97 -2.88 -38.30 -2.05
N SER A 98 -3.73 -38.97 -2.83
CA SER A 98 -5.02 -38.42 -3.29
C SER A 98 -6.14 -38.58 -2.25
N LYS A 99 -6.01 -39.55 -1.34
CA LYS A 99 -6.96 -39.80 -0.23
C LYS A 99 -6.54 -39.11 1.06
N GLN A 100 -5.34 -38.54 1.09
CA GLN A 100 -4.89 -37.70 2.19
C GLN A 100 -5.79 -36.47 2.23
N LYS A 101 -6.91 -36.60 2.94
CA LYS A 101 -7.70 -35.48 3.41
C LYS A 101 -6.67 -34.58 4.06
N TYR A 102 -6.48 -33.38 3.50
CA TYR A 102 -5.84 -32.30 4.24
C TYR A 102 -6.49 -32.38 5.60
N ARG A 103 -5.73 -32.82 6.62
CA ARG A 103 -6.23 -32.74 7.98
C ARG A 103 -6.67 -31.30 8.05
N ASP A 104 -7.97 -31.08 8.20
CA ASP A 104 -8.48 -29.77 8.53
C ASP A 104 -7.58 -29.35 9.67
N ILE A 105 -6.65 -28.45 9.37
CA ILE A 105 -5.76 -27.91 10.38
C ILE A 105 -6.77 -27.30 11.31
N GLU A 106 -7.06 -27.99 12.42
CA GLU A 106 -8.02 -27.54 13.41
C GLU A 106 -7.65 -26.09 13.60
N LYS A 107 -8.52 -25.20 13.13
CA LYS A 107 -8.22 -23.77 13.20
C LYS A 107 -7.90 -23.57 14.67
N PRO A 108 -6.69 -23.08 15.01
CA PRO A 108 -6.40 -22.83 16.41
C PRO A 108 -7.56 -21.99 16.94
N PRO A 109 -8.15 -22.37 18.09
CA PRO A 109 -9.30 -21.66 18.63
C PRO A 109 -8.97 -20.17 18.63
N PRO A 110 -9.93 -19.30 18.26
CA PRO A 110 -9.67 -17.87 18.12
C PRO A 110 -8.98 -17.37 19.39
N GLU A 111 -7.83 -16.73 19.23
CA GLU A 111 -7.06 -16.17 20.34
C GLU A 111 -8.01 -15.31 21.19
N LYS A 112 -8.15 -15.66 22.46
CA LYS A 112 -8.97 -14.91 23.41
C LYS A 112 -8.44 -13.48 23.41
N THR A 113 -9.27 -12.53 23.03
CA THR A 113 -8.93 -11.11 23.04
C THR A 113 -8.38 -10.73 24.41
N ASN A 114 -7.17 -10.19 24.46
CA ASN A 114 -6.54 -9.70 25.68
C ASN A 114 -7.37 -8.53 26.26
N PHE A 115 -8.32 -8.84 27.14
CA PHE A 115 -9.18 -7.87 27.86
C PHE A 115 -8.42 -6.88 28.76
N LYS A 116 -7.08 -6.90 28.77
CA LYS A 116 -6.24 -6.14 29.72
C LYS A 116 -5.28 -5.12 29.10
N ILE A 117 -5.37 -4.78 27.80
CA ILE A 117 -4.41 -3.84 27.17
C ILE A 117 -5.05 -2.57 26.59
N ASN A 118 -6.37 -2.43 26.59
CA ASN A 118 -6.97 -1.12 26.33
C ASN A 118 -7.33 -0.46 27.67
N PRO A 119 -6.54 0.49 28.20
CA PRO A 119 -7.01 1.31 29.30
C PRO A 119 -8.31 2.00 28.86
N SER A 120 -9.35 1.94 29.69
CA SER A 120 -10.58 2.68 29.42
C SER A 120 -10.21 4.16 29.32
N LYS A 121 -10.75 4.84 28.30
CA LYS A 121 -10.54 6.27 28.04
C LYS A 121 -11.07 7.08 29.23
N LYS A 122 -10.30 7.18 30.31
CA LYS A 122 -10.55 8.10 31.41
C LYS A 122 -10.01 9.47 30.97
N GLY A 123 -10.94 10.28 30.46
CA GLY A 123 -10.86 11.74 30.43
C GLY A 123 -9.55 12.37 29.95
N THR A 124 -9.45 12.62 28.65
CA THR A 124 -8.79 13.85 28.18
C THR A 124 -9.90 14.83 27.85
N GLY A 125 -10.42 15.48 28.88
CA GLY A 125 -11.27 16.65 28.74
C GLY A 125 -10.42 17.83 28.31
N TYR A 126 -10.40 18.08 27.00
CA TYR A 126 -10.22 19.39 26.41
C TYR A 126 -11.21 19.45 25.25
N GLY A 127 -12.22 20.30 25.38
CA GLY A 127 -13.35 20.46 24.47
C GLY A 127 -14.67 20.28 25.20
#